data_AF-A0A945FJ83-F1
#
_entry.id   AF-A0A945FJ83-F1
#
_cell.length_a   1.000
_cell.length_b   1.000
_cell.length_c   1.000
_cell.angle_alpha   90.00
_cell.angle_beta   90.00
_cell.angle_gamma   90.00
#
_symmetry.space_group_name_H-M   'P 1'
#
loop_
_entity.id
_entity.type
_entity.pdbx_description
1 polymer ?
#
loop_
_entity_poly.entity_id
_entity_poly.type
_entity_poly.pdbx_seq_one_letter_code
_entity_poly.pdbx_strand_id
1 'polypeptide(L)'
;MPTVNALNLFYEELDLAVVPIEARHKERLQCKQGCSACCVDDITVFEVEANNIVAHCESVLNDVAHKKGMCAFLDDEGRCRIYA
;
A
#
# COMPACT_ATOMS: atom_id res chain seq x y z
N MET A 1 -12.92 8.49 -18.50
CA MET A 1 -11.89 8.01 -17.55
C MET A 1 -12.51 7.97 -16.15
N PRO A 2 -12.22 6.95 -15.33
CA PRO A 2 -12.70 6.90 -13.94
C PRO A 2 -12.22 8.15 -13.19
N THR A 3 -13.07 8.72 -12.35
CA THR A 3 -12.71 9.88 -11.52
C THR A 3 -12.09 9.40 -10.21
N VAL A 4 -11.34 10.28 -9.52
CA VAL A 4 -10.83 10.02 -8.17
C VAL A 4 -11.96 9.60 -7.20
N ASN A 5 -13.15 10.17 -7.37
CA ASN A 5 -14.32 9.79 -6.57
C ASN A 5 -14.76 8.34 -6.80
N ALA A 6 -14.77 7.87 -8.06
CA ALA A 6 -15.10 6.48 -8.36
C ALA A 6 -14.05 5.51 -7.78
N LEU A 7 -12.78 5.91 -7.77
CA LEU A 7 -11.70 5.13 -7.15
C LEU A 7 -11.88 5.03 -5.63
N ASN A 8 -12.25 6.12 -4.95
CA ASN A 8 -12.50 6.10 -3.51
C ASN A 8 -13.67 5.17 -3.14
N LEU A 9 -14.77 5.21 -3.88
CA LEU A 9 -15.89 4.28 -3.67
C LEU A 9 -15.47 2.83 -3.86
N PHE A 10 -14.65 2.56 -4.88
CA PHE A 10 -14.09 1.22 -5.08
C PHE A 10 -13.22 0.77 -3.90
N TYR A 11 -12.38 1.66 -3.34
CA TYR A 11 -11.59 1.35 -2.16
C TYR A 11 -12.46 1.07 -0.92
N GLU A 12 -13.53 1.84 -0.70
CA GLU A 12 -14.48 1.58 0.39
C GLU A 12 -15.16 0.21 0.24
N GLU A 13 -15.59 -0.16 -0.98
CA GLU A 13 -16.17 -1.47 -1.26
C GLU A 13 -15.16 -2.61 -1.03
N LEU A 14 -13.90 -2.41 -1.47
CA LEU A 14 -12.82 -3.35 -1.26
C LEU A 14 -12.53 -3.56 0.22
N ASP A 15 -12.43 -2.48 1.00
CA ASP A 15 -12.18 -2.51 2.45
C ASP A 15 -13.26 -3.33 3.16
N LEU A 16 -14.54 -3.08 2.84
CA LEU A 16 -15.65 -3.85 3.39
C LEU A 16 -15.59 -5.33 3.00
N ALA A 17 -15.18 -5.63 1.77
CA ALA A 17 -15.06 -7.00 1.28
C ALA A 17 -13.91 -7.78 1.95
N VAL A 18 -12.84 -7.10 2.39
CA VAL A 18 -11.69 -7.75 3.03
C VAL A 18 -11.84 -7.93 4.54
N VAL A 19 -12.73 -7.19 5.21
CA VAL A 19 -12.99 -7.32 6.66
C VAL A 19 -13.17 -8.79 7.12
N PRO A 20 -14.00 -9.63 6.46
CA PRO A 20 -14.15 -11.03 6.86
C PRO A 20 -12.87 -11.86 6.68
N ILE A 21 -12.05 -11.53 5.68
CA ILE A 21 -10.78 -12.20 5.39
C ILE A 21 -9.76 -11.86 6.49
N GLU A 22 -9.66 -10.59 6.85
CA GLU A 22 -8.81 -10.12 7.93
C GLU A 22 -9.20 -10.80 9.25
N ALA A 23 -10.49 -10.77 9.61
CA ALA A 23 -10.99 -11.40 10.83
C ALA A 23 -10.67 -12.90 10.89
N ARG A 24 -10.87 -13.63 9.78
CA ARG A 24 -10.57 -15.07 9.69
C ARG A 24 -9.08 -15.39 9.80
N HIS A 25 -8.21 -14.44 9.46
CA HIS A 25 -6.78 -14.70 9.32
C HIS A 25 -5.92 -13.89 10.27
N LYS A 26 -6.54 -13.19 11.22
CA LYS A 26 -5.87 -12.31 12.18
C LYS A 26 -4.68 -12.95 12.88
N GLU A 27 -4.77 -14.23 13.27
CA GLU A 27 -3.66 -14.94 13.92
C GLU A 27 -2.49 -15.27 12.98
N ARG A 28 -2.75 -15.37 11.67
CA ARG A 28 -1.75 -15.68 10.63
C ARG A 28 -1.15 -14.43 10.02
N LEU A 29 -1.89 -13.32 10.02
CA LEU A 29 -1.40 -12.02 9.58
C LEU A 29 -0.38 -11.51 10.61
N GLN A 30 0.81 -11.18 10.13
CA GLN A 30 1.92 -10.70 10.95
C GLN A 30 2.29 -9.26 10.60
N CYS A 31 1.33 -8.50 10.05
CA CYS A 31 1.51 -7.10 9.69
C CYS A 31 1.87 -6.31 10.95
N LYS A 32 3.08 -5.77 10.97
CA LYS A 32 3.67 -4.99 12.04
C LYS A 32 4.73 -4.09 11.43
N GLN A 33 5.26 -3.16 12.21
CA GLN A 33 6.42 -2.37 11.81
C GLN A 33 7.56 -3.31 11.33
N GLY A 34 7.99 -3.13 10.08
CA GLY A 34 9.02 -3.97 9.45
C GLY A 34 8.50 -5.24 8.76
N CYS A 35 7.18 -5.45 8.66
CA CYS A 35 6.63 -6.44 7.74
C CYS A 35 6.90 -5.99 6.29
N SER A 36 7.68 -6.77 5.56
CA SER A 36 8.02 -6.53 4.14
C SER A 36 7.46 -7.59 3.19
N ALA A 37 6.73 -8.59 3.72
CA ALA A 37 6.26 -9.73 2.95
C ALA A 37 5.12 -9.41 1.97
N CYS A 38 4.43 -8.28 2.15
CA CYS A 38 3.32 -7.85 1.28
C CYS A 38 3.77 -6.94 0.12
N CYS A 39 4.94 -6.31 0.20
CA CYS A 39 5.42 -5.44 -0.86
C CYS A 39 6.07 -6.30 -1.95
N VAL A 40 5.40 -6.40 -3.09
CA VAL A 40 5.93 -7.05 -4.28
C VAL A 40 6.22 -6.01 -5.34
N ASP A 41 7.32 -6.20 -6.07
CA ASP A 41 7.63 -5.37 -7.23
C ASP A 41 6.62 -5.60 -8.35
N ASP A 42 6.64 -4.71 -9.34
CA ASP A 42 5.93 -4.85 -10.61
C ASP A 42 4.39 -4.94 -10.47
N ILE A 43 3.82 -4.38 -9.39
CA ILE A 43 2.39 -4.11 -9.30
C ILE A 43 2.04 -3.05 -10.36
N THR A 44 1.07 -3.37 -11.21
CA THR A 44 0.56 -2.42 -12.20
C THR A 44 -0.25 -1.33 -11.51
N VAL A 45 0.05 -0.07 -11.82
CA VAL A 45 -0.69 1.11 -11.35
C VAL A 45 -1.37 1.75 -12.56
N PHE A 46 -2.69 1.87 -12.53
CA PHE A 46 -3.45 2.57 -13.55
C PHE A 46 -3.34 4.09 -13.37
N GLU A 47 -3.58 4.85 -14.45
CA GLU A 47 -3.46 6.31 -14.46
C GLU A 47 -4.27 7.00 -13.34
N VAL A 48 -5.50 6.53 -13.08
CA VAL A 48 -6.35 7.08 -12.01
C VAL A 48 -5.76 6.83 -10.61
N GLU A 49 -5.12 5.68 -10.40
CA GLU A 49 -4.47 5.34 -9.14
C GLU A 49 -3.17 6.14 -8.96
N ALA A 50 -2.38 6.30 -10.03
CA ALA A 50 -1.17 7.11 -10.02
C ALA A 50 -1.49 8.57 -9.64
N ASN A 51 -2.51 9.15 -10.27
CA ASN A 51 -2.98 10.51 -9.94
C ASN A 51 -3.44 10.61 -8.48
N ASN A 52 -4.13 9.58 -7.97
CA ASN A 52 -4.57 9.55 -6.58
C ASN A 52 -3.40 9.45 -5.59
N ILE A 53 -2.37 8.64 -5.90
CA ILE A 53 -1.15 8.54 -5.09
C ILE A 53 -0.43 9.87 -5.05
N VAL A 54 -0.26 10.55 -6.20
CA VAL A 54 0.41 11.86 -6.25
C VAL A 54 -0.30 12.90 -5.39
N ALA A 55 -1.64 12.89 -5.37
CA ALA A 55 -2.43 13.83 -4.59
C ALA A 55 -2.33 13.64 -3.06
N HIS A 56 -2.03 12.42 -2.57
CA HIS A 56 -2.10 12.10 -1.14
C HIS A 56 -0.77 11.67 -0.52
N CYS A 57 0.20 11.28 -1.33
CA CYS A 57 1.48 10.73 -0.88
C CYS A 57 2.66 11.58 -1.34
N GLU A 58 2.50 12.90 -1.42
CA GLU A 58 3.54 13.83 -1.90
C GLU A 58 4.88 13.64 -1.16
N SER A 59 4.85 13.40 0.15
CA SER A 59 6.06 13.14 0.96
C SER A 59 6.81 11.89 0.50
N VAL A 60 6.09 10.81 0.17
CA VAL A 60 6.65 9.52 -0.26
C VAL A 60 7.33 9.62 -1.62
N LEU A 61 6.87 10.52 -2.50
CA LEU A 61 7.47 10.71 -3.82
C LEU A 61 8.90 11.28 -3.74
N ASN A 62 9.27 11.89 -2.62
CA ASN A 62 10.62 12.40 -2.39
C ASN A 62 11.57 11.35 -1.79
N ASP A 63 11.03 10.20 -1.37
CA ASP A 63 11.82 9.13 -0.78
C ASP A 63 12.54 8.30 -1.85
N VAL A 64 13.76 7.88 -1.53
CA VAL A 64 14.49 6.94 -2.38
C VAL A 64 13.93 5.54 -2.16
N ALA A 65 13.34 4.95 -3.19
CA ALA A 65 12.94 3.56 -3.17
C ALA A 65 14.16 2.64 -2.95
N HIS A 66 13.97 1.59 -2.16
CA HIS A 66 14.98 0.54 -2.00
C HIS A 66 15.19 -0.25 -3.30
N LYS A 67 16.24 -1.07 -3.32
CA LYS A 67 16.54 -2.00 -4.42
C LYS A 67 15.34 -2.91 -4.73
N LYS A 68 15.20 -3.31 -6.00
CA LYS A 68 14.26 -4.35 -6.42
C LYS A 68 14.35 -5.60 -5.53
N GLY A 69 13.19 -6.16 -5.20
CA GLY A 69 12.99 -7.26 -4.26
C GLY A 69 12.84 -6.80 -2.81
N MET A 70 12.87 -5.50 -2.53
CA MET A 70 12.67 -4.91 -1.21
C MET A 70 11.50 -3.92 -1.25
N CYS A 71 10.78 -3.78 -0.13
CA CYS A 71 9.68 -2.82 -0.07
C CYS A 71 10.19 -1.36 -0.18
N ALA A 72 9.55 -0.57 -1.05
CA ALA A 72 9.88 0.85 -1.23
C ALA A 72 9.71 1.69 0.06
N PHE A 73 8.86 1.23 0.97
CA PHE A 73 8.55 1.90 2.23
C PHE A 73 9.42 1.48 3.42
N LEU A 74 10.45 0.66 3.23
CA LEU A 74 11.41 0.44 4.30
C LEU A 74 12.21 1.72 4.56
N ASP A 75 12.67 1.90 5.79
CA ASP A 75 13.76 2.81 6.13
C ASP A 75 15.11 2.08 6.07
N ASP A 76 16.21 2.80 6.34
CA ASP A 76 17.56 2.25 6.31
C ASP A 76 17.78 1.15 7.37
N GLU A 77 16.97 1.11 8.42
CA GLU A 77 16.97 0.06 9.44
C GLU A 77 16.01 -1.11 9.11
N GLY A 78 15.34 -1.09 7.96
CA GLY A 78 14.42 -2.13 7.51
C GLY A 78 13.05 -2.11 8.18
N ARG A 79 12.65 -0.99 8.80
CA ARG A 79 11.32 -0.80 9.40
C ARG A 79 10.36 -0.22 8.36
N CYS A 80 9.09 -0.65 8.41
CA CYS A 80 8.06 -0.17 7.50
C CYS A 80 7.59 1.23 7.94
N ARG A 81 7.69 2.22 7.05
CA ARG A 81 7.27 3.62 7.28
C ARG A 81 5.73 3.81 7.32
N ILE A 82 4.96 2.85 6.82
CA ILE A 82 3.48 2.89 6.82
C ILE A 82 2.91 2.45 8.18
N TYR A 83 3.51 1.46 8.82
CA TYR A 83 3.04 0.87 10.10
C TYR A 83 3.88 1.35 11.30
N ALA A 84 4.26 2.63 11.31
CA ALA A 84 5.00 3.25 12.40
C ALA A 84 4.20 3.25 13.71
#